data_AF-A0A2V9AVW9-F1
#
_entry.id   AF-A0A2V9AVW9-F1
#
_cell.length_a   1.000
_cell.length_b   1.000
_cell.length_c   1.000
_cell.angle_alpha   90.00
_cell.angle_beta   90.00
_cell.angle_gamma   90.00
#
_symmetry.space_group_name_H-M   'P 1'
#
loop_
_entity.id
_entity.type
_entity.pdbx_description
1 polymer ?
#
loop_
_entity_poly.entity_id
_entity_poly.type
_entity_poly.pdbx_seq_one_letter_code
_entity_poly.pdbx_strand_id
1 'polypeptide(L)' 'AELPGGQSVKLPTVAPKLAATPGGLRWIGPPLGAHNNEVYRDWLGLPAAELRRLASEGVI' A
#
# COMPACT_ATOMS: atom_id res chain seq x y z
N ALA A 1 -13.13 9.22 -2.76
CA ALA A 1 -12.48 8.28 -1.83
C ALA A 1 -11.99 9.05 -0.62
N GLU A 2 -11.86 8.41 0.54
CA GLU A 2 -11.48 9.08 1.78
C GLU A 2 -9.99 8.91 2.06
N LEU A 3 -9.29 10.03 2.30
CA LEU A 3 -7.90 10.06 2.74
C LEU A 3 -7.80 9.74 4.24
N PRO A 4 -6.61 9.31 4.72
CA PRO A 4 -6.33 9.31 6.15
C PRO A 4 -6.65 10.69 6.75
N GLY A 5 -7.48 10.73 7.79
CA GLY A 5 -7.98 11.99 8.37
C GLY A 5 -9.37 12.43 7.89
N GLY A 6 -10.09 11.60 7.12
CA GLY A 6 -11.52 11.79 6.82
C GLY A 6 -11.83 12.78 5.69
N GLN A 7 -10.81 13.23 4.96
CA GLN A 7 -11.00 14.14 3.83
C GLN A 7 -11.48 13.39 2.58
N SER A 8 -12.53 13.88 1.94
CA SER A 8 -13.05 13.29 0.69
C SER A 8 -12.37 13.91 -0.53
N VAL A 9 -11.86 13.06 -1.42
CA VAL A 9 -11.23 13.47 -2.68
C VAL A 9 -11.97 12.89 -3.90
N LYS A 10 -12.11 13.70 -4.96
CA LYS A 10 -12.60 13.27 -6.27
C LYS A 10 -11.45 12.65 -7.05
N LEU A 11 -11.64 11.41 -7.51
CA LEU A 11 -10.66 10.69 -8.32
C LEU A 11 -11.20 10.50 -9.73
N PRO A 12 -10.34 10.57 -10.75
CA PRO A 12 -10.73 10.21 -12.11
C PRO A 12 -11.13 8.73 -12.14
N THR A 13 -12.14 8.42 -12.96
CA THR A 13 -12.54 7.04 -13.20
C THR A 13 -11.53 6.33 -14.10
N VAL A 14 -11.48 5.00 -14.00
CA VAL A 14 -10.71 4.15 -14.93
C VAL A 14 -11.35 4.21 -16.32
N ALA A 15 -10.53 4.43 -17.35
CA ALA A 15 -10.94 4.47 -18.76
C ALA A 15 -9.88 3.76 -19.64
N PRO A 16 -10.30 3.07 -20.74
CA PRO A 16 -11.68 2.87 -21.21
C PRO A 16 -12.48 1.92 -20.31
N LYS A 17 -13.82 1.95 -20.42
CA LYS A 17 -14.69 1.03 -19.70
C LYS A 17 -14.82 -0.28 -20.46
N LEU A 18 -14.27 -1.34 -19.89
CA LEU A 18 -14.39 -2.70 -20.44
C LEU A 18 -15.79 -3.25 -20.13
N ALA A 19 -16.41 -3.90 -21.11
CA ALA A 19 -17.77 -4.43 -20.96
C ALA A 19 -17.84 -5.65 -20.03
N ALA A 20 -16.87 -6.57 -20.12
CA ALA A 20 -16.85 -7.79 -19.31
C ALA A 20 -16.10 -7.63 -17.98
N THR A 21 -15.08 -6.77 -17.94
CA THR A 21 -14.18 -6.61 -16.78
C THR A 21 -13.97 -5.12 -16.45
N PRO A 22 -15.04 -4.39 -16.10
CA PRO A 22 -14.91 -2.96 -15.78
C PRO A 22 -13.88 -2.75 -14.67
N GLY A 23 -12.92 -1.86 -14.92
CA GLY A 23 -11.95 -1.44 -13.92
C GLY A 23 -12.62 -0.68 -12.77
N GLY A 24 -11.99 -0.69 -11.60
CA GLY A 24 -12.49 0.02 -10.43
C GLY A 24 -11.36 0.45 -9.50
N LEU A 25 -11.66 1.39 -8.60
CA LEU A 25 -10.76 1.83 -7.55
C LEU A 25 -10.92 0.91 -6.34
N ARG A 26 -9.89 0.10 -6.02
CA ARG A 26 -9.91 -0.76 -4.83
C ARG A 26 -9.56 0.01 -3.55
N TRP A 27 -8.60 0.92 -3.63
CA TRP A 27 -8.11 1.74 -2.51
C TRP A 27 -7.25 2.90 -3.06
N ILE A 28 -6.95 3.89 -2.21
CA ILE A 28 -6.26 5.15 -2.59
C ILE A 28 -4.73 5.14 -2.41
N GLY A 29 -4.27 4.41 -1.42
CA GLY A 29 -2.91 4.27 -0.92
C GLY A 29 -2.99 3.28 0.25
N PRO A 30 -2.03 2.39 0.50
CA PRO A 30 -1.94 1.82 1.83
C PRO A 30 -1.28 2.86 2.77
N PRO A 31 -1.26 2.66 4.09
CA PRO A 31 -0.40 3.48 4.95
C PRO A 31 1.08 3.25 4.62
N LEU A 32 1.93 4.21 5.01
CA LEU A 32 3.38 4.06 4.91
C LEU A 32 3.82 2.79 5.64
N GLY A 33 4.67 1.99 5.00
CA GLY A 33 5.20 0.74 5.58
C GLY A 33 4.25 -0.45 5.62
N ALA A 34 3.04 -0.34 5.06
CA ALA A 34 2.02 -1.42 5.11
C ALA A 34 2.50 -2.79 4.64
N HIS A 35 3.47 -2.82 3.71
CA HIS A 35 3.98 -4.05 3.10
C HIS A 35 5.43 -4.38 3.53
N ASN A 36 6.00 -3.68 4.52
CA ASN A 36 7.38 -3.93 4.95
C ASN A 36 7.58 -5.37 5.42
N ASN A 37 6.64 -5.92 6.19
CA ASN A 37 6.71 -7.32 6.63
C ASN A 37 6.55 -8.30 5.46
N GLU A 38 5.56 -8.09 4.60
CA GLU A 38 5.30 -8.96 3.45
C GLU A 38 6.53 -9.04 2.53
N VAL A 39 7.09 -7.89 2.16
CA VAL A 39 8.22 -7.84 1.23
C VAL A 39 9.53 -8.28 1.90
N TYR A 40 9.92 -7.66 3.01
CA TYR A 40 11.23 -7.95 3.60
C TYR A 40 11.29 -9.33 4.26
N ARG A 41 10.26 -9.73 5.01
CA ARG A 41 10.27 -11.02 5.71
C ARG A 41 9.78 -12.15 4.80
N ASP A 42 8.59 -12.01 4.19
CA ASP A 42 7.94 -13.15 3.54
C ASP A 42 8.53 -13.42 2.15
N TRP A 43 8.85 -12.38 1.38
CA TRP A 43 9.41 -12.55 0.02
C TRP A 43 10.94 -12.60 0.02
N LEU A 44 11.60 -11.75 0.80
CA LEU A 44 13.06 -11.63 0.81
C LEU A 44 13.74 -12.42 1.94
N GLY A 45 12.96 -12.97 2.88
CA GLY A 45 13.49 -13.84 3.94
C GLY A 45 14.33 -13.13 5.00
N LEU A 46 14.21 -11.81 5.16
CA LEU A 46 14.96 -11.08 6.17
C LEU A 46 14.52 -11.54 7.57
N PRO A 47 15.48 -11.79 8.48
CA PRO A 47 15.16 -12.19 9.84
C PRO A 47 14.50 -11.02 10.59
N ALA A 48 13.64 -11.35 11.56
CA ALA A 48 12.94 -10.34 12.37
C ALA A 48 13.90 -9.37 13.10
N ALA A 49 15.13 -9.80 13.40
CA ALA A 49 16.14 -8.94 13.98
C ALA A 49 16.56 -7.80 13.04
N GLU A 50 16.64 -8.08 11.74
CA GLU A 50 17.02 -7.09 10.73
C GLU A 50 15.90 -6.07 10.49
N LEU A 51 14.63 -6.51 10.44
CA LEU A 51 13.50 -5.58 10.36
C LEU A 51 13.44 -4.63 11.57
N ARG A 52 13.74 -5.14 12.78
CA ARG A 52 13.83 -4.29 13.98
C ARG A 52 14.96 -3.28 13.88
N ARG A 53 16.12 -3.68 13.35
CA ARG A 53 17.26 -2.78 13.13
C ARG A 53 16.88 -1.65 12.17
N LEU A 54 16.32 -1.98 11.01
CA LEU A 54 15.87 -1.01 10.01
C LEU A 54 14.85 -0.03 10.57
N ALA A 55 13.87 -0.51 11.36
CA ALA A 55 12.89 0.34 12.01
C ALA A 55 13.53 1.26 13.07
N SER A 56 14.49 0.76 13.85
CA SER A 56 15.20 1.57 14.86
C SER A 56 16.09 2.66 14.25
N GLU A 57 16.58 2.44 13.03
CA GLU A 57 17.37 3.42 12.26
C GLU A 57 16.49 4.40 11.49
N GLY A 58 15.16 4.23 11.50
CA GLY A 58 14.22 5.05 10.74
C GLY A 58 14.30 4.84 9.23
N VAL A 59 14.87 3.71 8.78
CA VAL A 59 14.94 3.34 7.36
C VAL A 59 13.56 2.88 6.84
N ILE A 60 12.77 2.24 7.71
CA ILE A 60 11.44 1.69 7.42
C ILE A 60 10.40 2.06 8.47
#